data_AF-A0A3D4UU99-F1
#
_entry.id   AF-A0A3D4UU99-F1
#
_cell.length_a   1.000
_cell.length_b   1.000
_cell.length_c   1.000
_cell.angle_alpha   90.00
_cell.angle_beta   90.00
_cell.angle_gamma   90.00
#
_symmetry.space_group_name_H-M   'P 1'
#
loop_
_entity.id
_entity.type
_entity.pdbx_description
1 polymer ?
#
loop_
_entity_poly.entity_id
_entity_poly.type
_entity_poly.pdbx_seq_one_letter_code
_entity_poly.pdbx_strand_id
1 'polypeptide(L)'
;MTERNLQDRIPTGATGIKQKLSMLMNKNVFNTAVVLEFVSNPEEFLSAPFQGESSAQNKVGQTLVSAVQAATSAISGEGLGSLAGGSDEIKTMRDLYKNQRGGRQVRVPAYIDQMPRNSIIGLDITGGMGSNNISKPDVFFPFFSSHLAMPIKPGEQVWIFYDKVGGRTVGYWISRKHGNLYTEDPNFCHIPRQGLIKAYQKNQKADGNKASINLDTLKTFPDPRYEGALSKSLPPGMTYEQTSLGSESYIKEFTGEPVPRYPKLCGDLVLQGSNNSMIVLTNEIKKLKTASIQLVAGRSISKNNTFKNKRTKSGKAHEHEEINKMLEIEGKFPDLEEGKIDVMKDAASIIITEKEGGSVRIGNAAGAYIELKSNGDICIVPANNGLIKLGGEDAKDALVSNTAVSAAAGAAVGTPILIQSGGTVGTGSSQGKFASKILVK
;
A
#
# COMPACT_ATOMS: atom_id res chain seq x y z
N MET A 1 -35.21 -3.65 4.52
CA MET A 1 -35.94 -3.07 5.67
C MET A 1 -35.34 -1.69 5.93
N THR A 2 -36.03 -0.63 5.55
CA THR A 2 -35.55 0.76 5.66
C THR A 2 -35.75 1.30 7.09
N GLU A 3 -34.83 2.16 7.55
CA GLU A 3 -34.73 2.76 8.91
C GLU A 3 -36.05 3.25 9.52
N ARG A 4 -37.03 3.63 8.68
CA ARG A 4 -38.36 4.09 9.14
C ARG A 4 -39.17 3.01 9.87
N ASN A 5 -39.09 1.75 9.44
CA ASN A 5 -40.00 0.71 9.95
C ASN A 5 -39.72 0.26 11.40
N LEU A 6 -38.54 0.55 11.95
CA LEU A 6 -38.20 0.24 13.34
C LEU A 6 -38.59 1.37 14.32
N GLN A 7 -38.59 2.63 13.87
CA GLN A 7 -38.92 3.78 14.74
C GLN A 7 -40.43 3.90 15.01
N ASP A 8 -41.25 3.49 14.05
CA ASP A 8 -42.73 3.56 14.13
C ASP A 8 -43.34 2.49 15.04
N ARG A 9 -42.57 1.45 15.40
CA ARG A 9 -43.02 0.36 16.29
C ARG A 9 -42.77 0.62 17.78
N ILE A 10 -42.12 1.72 18.13
CA ILE A 10 -41.80 2.03 19.53
C ILE A 10 -42.93 2.90 20.13
N PRO A 11 -43.61 2.46 21.20
CA PRO A 11 -44.71 3.16 21.85
C PRO A 11 -44.37 4.63 22.15
N THR A 12 -45.35 5.52 21.99
CA THR A 12 -45.24 6.97 22.18
C THR A 12 -44.77 7.39 23.59
N GLY A 13 -44.82 6.50 24.59
CA GLY A 13 -44.29 6.71 25.94
C GLY A 13 -42.81 6.34 26.16
N ALA A 14 -42.12 5.81 25.14
CA ALA A 14 -40.75 5.28 25.26
C ALA A 14 -39.66 6.21 24.69
N THR A 15 -39.78 7.52 24.93
CA THR A 15 -38.85 8.54 24.42
C THR A 15 -37.40 8.26 24.81
N GLY A 16 -37.16 7.74 26.02
CA GLY A 16 -35.82 7.36 26.47
C GLY A 16 -35.22 6.15 25.73
N ILE A 17 -36.06 5.22 25.26
CA ILE A 17 -35.60 4.07 24.45
C ILE A 17 -35.27 4.54 23.03
N LYS A 18 -36.10 5.41 22.42
CA LYS A 18 -35.80 6.01 21.10
C LYS A 18 -34.47 6.77 21.12
N GLN A 19 -34.20 7.54 22.18
CA GLN A 19 -32.95 8.29 22.31
C GLN A 19 -31.74 7.36 22.49
N LYS A 20 -31.82 6.35 23.36
CA LYS A 20 -30.75 5.35 23.53
C LYS A 20 -30.50 4.54 22.26
N LEU A 21 -31.56 4.14 21.55
CA LEU A 21 -31.45 3.40 20.30
C LEU A 21 -30.84 4.28 19.20
N SER A 22 -31.26 5.55 19.10
CA SER A 22 -30.64 6.52 18.19
C SER A 22 -29.16 6.74 18.52
N MET A 23 -28.79 6.82 19.81
CA MET A 23 -27.39 6.90 20.22
C MET A 23 -26.59 5.64 19.87
N LEU A 24 -27.17 4.44 20.03
CA LEU A 24 -26.52 3.19 19.65
C LEU A 24 -26.38 3.03 18.13
N MET A 25 -27.41 3.42 17.37
CA MET A 25 -27.43 3.35 15.91
C MET A 25 -26.48 4.37 15.27
N ASN A 26 -26.30 5.53 15.91
CA ASN A 26 -25.36 6.56 15.44
C ASN A 26 -23.94 6.39 15.99
N LYS A 27 -23.69 5.42 16.87
CA LYS A 27 -22.36 5.17 17.40
C LYS A 27 -21.56 4.42 16.36
N ASN A 28 -20.59 5.11 15.74
CA ASN A 28 -19.57 4.44 14.94
C ASN A 28 -18.89 3.38 15.82
N VAL A 29 -18.95 2.13 15.37
CA VAL A 29 -18.33 0.99 16.08
C VAL A 29 -16.81 1.13 16.07
N PHE A 30 -16.26 1.74 15.02
CA PHE A 30 -14.84 1.98 14.87
C PHE A 30 -14.52 3.46 14.87
N ASN A 31 -13.46 3.81 15.61
CA ASN A 31 -12.84 5.12 15.60
C ASN A 31 -11.93 5.25 14.36
N THR A 32 -11.49 6.48 14.07
CA THR A 32 -10.57 6.78 12.98
C THR A 32 -9.32 7.43 13.52
N ALA A 33 -8.15 6.96 13.09
CA ALA A 33 -6.90 7.67 13.34
C ALA A 33 -6.19 8.05 12.05
N VAL A 34 -5.43 9.14 12.08
CA VAL A 34 -4.40 9.44 11.08
C VAL A 34 -3.07 8.92 11.59
N VAL A 35 -2.34 8.20 10.74
CA VAL A 35 -1.03 7.65 11.09
C VAL A 35 0.00 8.78 11.08
N LEU A 36 0.65 9.01 12.21
CA LEU A 36 1.80 9.93 12.32
C LEU A 36 3.11 9.23 12.03
N GLU A 37 3.26 7.99 12.50
CA GLU A 37 4.48 7.20 12.35
C GLU A 37 4.14 5.71 12.31
N PHE A 38 4.84 4.95 11.48
CA PHE A 38 4.77 3.49 11.44
C PHE A 38 6.03 2.90 12.07
N VAL A 39 5.86 2.00 13.03
CA VAL A 39 6.98 1.45 13.82
C VAL A 39 7.19 -0.02 13.46
N SER A 40 8.04 -0.25 12.47
CA SER A 40 8.44 -1.59 12.02
C SER A 40 9.29 -2.32 13.07
N ASN A 41 10.28 -1.62 13.65
CA ASN A 41 11.17 -2.11 14.69
C ASN A 41 11.22 -1.14 15.89
N PRO A 42 10.48 -1.40 16.98
CA PRO A 42 10.40 -0.49 18.12
C PRO A 42 11.74 -0.14 18.77
N GLU A 43 12.66 -1.10 18.93
CA GLU A 43 13.94 -0.81 19.60
C GLU A 43 14.83 0.12 18.77
N GLU A 44 14.90 -0.12 17.45
CA GLU A 44 15.63 0.73 16.52
C GLU A 44 15.01 2.12 16.43
N PHE A 45 13.69 2.19 16.28
CA PHE A 45 12.95 3.46 16.23
C PHE A 45 13.14 4.26 17.53
N LEU A 46 12.97 3.64 18.69
CA LEU A 46 13.02 4.32 19.98
C LEU A 46 14.43 4.74 20.38
N SER A 47 15.46 4.02 19.93
CA SER A 47 16.87 4.38 20.15
C SER A 47 17.40 5.38 19.12
N ALA A 48 16.70 5.58 18.00
CA ALA A 48 17.10 6.54 16.98
C ALA A 48 17.27 7.94 17.60
N PRO A 49 18.38 8.64 17.28
CA PRO A 49 18.60 9.97 17.79
C PRO A 49 17.49 10.88 17.27
N PHE A 50 16.88 11.63 18.19
CA PHE A 50 15.99 12.70 17.79
C PHE A 50 16.87 13.77 17.15
N GLN A 51 16.91 13.78 15.82
CA GLN A 51 17.53 14.87 15.09
C GLN A 51 16.68 16.09 15.41
N GLY A 52 17.20 17.02 16.21
CA GLY A 52 16.46 18.16 16.69
C GLY A 52 15.96 19.10 15.58
N GLU A 53 15.32 20.17 16.04
CA GLU A 53 14.60 21.18 15.27
C GLU A 53 15.42 21.96 14.22
N SER A 54 16.74 21.84 14.18
CA SER A 54 17.65 22.71 13.42
C SER A 54 18.02 22.25 12.00
N SER A 55 17.67 21.01 11.59
CA SER A 55 17.90 20.57 10.21
C SER A 55 16.79 21.10 9.28
N ALA A 56 17.13 21.52 8.06
CA ALA A 56 16.14 22.05 7.10
C ALA A 56 15.02 21.04 6.77
N GLN A 57 15.28 19.74 6.93
CA GLN A 57 14.29 18.66 6.84
C GLN A 57 13.33 18.61 8.05
N ASN A 58 13.77 19.05 9.24
CA ASN A 58 12.94 19.05 10.45
C ASN A 58 12.04 20.28 10.65
N LYS A 59 12.09 21.29 9.77
CA LYS A 59 11.12 22.41 9.81
C LYS A 59 9.67 21.93 9.69
N VAL A 60 9.47 20.78 9.05
CA VAL A 60 8.16 20.14 8.94
C VAL A 60 7.75 19.46 10.26
N GLY A 61 8.68 18.76 10.91
CA GLY A 61 8.50 18.22 12.26
C GLY A 61 8.23 19.29 13.31
N GLN A 62 8.91 20.44 13.23
CA GLN A 62 8.64 21.63 14.04
C GLN A 62 7.20 22.09 13.89
N THR A 63 6.69 22.15 12.64
CA THR A 63 5.31 22.58 12.43
C THR A 63 4.31 21.61 13.03
N LEU A 64 4.62 20.32 13.06
CA LEU A 64 3.77 19.31 13.68
C LEU A 64 3.74 19.45 15.22
N VAL A 65 4.89 19.69 15.86
CA VAL A 65 4.96 19.98 17.31
C VAL A 65 4.21 21.28 17.63
N SER A 66 4.55 22.37 16.95
CA SER A 66 3.94 23.68 17.17
C SER A 66 2.45 23.68 16.85
N ALA A 67 1.99 22.90 15.87
CA ALA A 67 0.58 22.72 15.55
C ALA A 67 -0.17 21.93 16.62
N VAL A 68 0.39 20.83 17.11
CA VAL A 68 -0.25 20.09 18.21
C VAL A 68 -0.29 20.94 19.46
N GLN A 69 0.77 21.69 19.78
CA GLN A 69 0.80 22.63 20.89
C GLN A 69 -0.23 23.75 20.73
N ALA A 70 -0.30 24.37 19.55
CA ALA A 70 -1.28 25.42 19.26
C ALA A 70 -2.73 24.90 19.32
N ALA A 71 -2.98 23.69 18.79
CA ALA A 71 -4.28 23.05 18.87
C ALA A 71 -4.66 22.65 20.30
N THR A 72 -3.70 22.12 21.07
CA THR A 72 -3.91 21.78 22.49
C THR A 72 -4.26 23.03 23.28
N SER A 73 -3.51 24.12 23.08
CA SER A 73 -3.74 25.41 23.76
C SER A 73 -5.07 26.06 23.36
N ALA A 74 -5.48 25.93 22.09
CA ALA A 74 -6.76 26.43 21.61
C ALA A 74 -7.97 25.65 22.16
N ILE A 75 -7.79 24.36 22.49
CA ILE A 75 -8.85 23.50 23.03
C ILE A 75 -8.94 23.58 24.55
N SER A 76 -7.80 23.66 25.26
CA SER A 76 -7.78 23.63 26.72
C SER A 76 -8.14 24.96 27.39
N GLY A 77 -8.06 26.09 26.68
CA GLY A 77 -8.33 27.41 27.25
C GLY A 77 -7.33 27.85 28.33
N GLU A 78 -6.33 27.03 28.62
CA GLU A 78 -5.24 27.34 29.56
C GLU A 78 -4.15 28.08 28.79
N GLY A 79 -3.86 29.32 29.21
CA GLY A 79 -2.76 30.10 28.67
C GLY A 79 -1.44 29.35 28.81
N LEU A 80 -0.60 29.38 27.77
CA LEU A 80 0.75 28.82 27.77
C LEU A 80 1.56 29.43 28.92
N GLY A 81 1.56 28.77 30.09
CA GLY A 81 2.55 29.03 31.13
C GLY A 81 3.94 28.75 30.55
N SER A 82 4.86 29.69 30.72
CA SER A 82 6.21 29.57 30.16
C SER A 82 6.84 28.24 30.56
N LEU A 83 7.14 27.40 29.55
CA LEU A 83 7.81 26.11 29.69
C LEU A 83 9.32 26.29 29.92
N ALA A 84 9.70 27.19 30.83
CA ALA A 84 11.08 27.51 31.16
C ALA A 84 11.69 26.58 32.24
N GLY A 85 11.07 25.43 32.53
CA GLY A 85 11.51 24.52 33.59
C GLY A 85 11.91 23.16 33.06
N GLY A 86 13.21 22.93 32.89
CA GLY A 86 13.84 21.62 32.69
C GLY A 86 14.02 21.22 31.22
N SER A 87 15.10 21.66 30.60
CA SER A 87 15.55 21.12 29.30
C SER A 87 16.23 19.77 29.54
N ASP A 88 15.45 18.73 29.87
CA ASP A 88 15.93 17.38 29.64
C ASP A 88 16.09 17.26 28.11
N GLU A 89 17.36 17.26 27.70
CA GLU A 89 17.75 17.19 26.29
C GLU A 89 17.09 15.96 25.67
N ILE A 90 16.18 16.19 24.72
CA ILE A 90 15.52 15.11 23.98
C ILE A 90 16.58 14.50 23.07
N LYS A 91 17.11 13.35 23.48
CA LYS A 91 18.17 12.66 22.74
C LYS A 91 17.61 11.64 21.77
N THR A 92 16.48 11.02 22.12
CA THR A 92 15.94 9.88 21.38
C THR A 92 14.45 10.05 21.06
N MET A 93 13.96 9.26 20.10
CA MET A 93 12.52 9.17 19.85
C MET A 93 11.75 8.66 21.07
N ARG A 94 12.37 7.79 21.88
CA ARG A 94 11.79 7.36 23.17
C ARG A 94 11.52 8.56 24.08
N ASP A 95 12.48 9.47 24.22
CA ASP A 95 12.33 10.67 25.04
C ASP A 95 11.24 11.59 24.49
N LEU A 96 11.18 11.73 23.17
CA LEU A 96 10.19 12.56 22.48
C LEU A 96 8.75 12.13 22.80
N TYR A 97 8.45 10.84 22.71
CA TYR A 97 7.09 10.34 22.88
C TYR A 97 6.70 10.07 24.34
N LYS A 98 7.66 9.91 25.25
CA LYS A 98 7.37 9.67 26.68
C LYS A 98 7.39 10.93 27.52
N ASN A 99 8.35 11.83 27.28
CA ASN A 99 8.75 12.85 28.26
C ASN A 99 8.38 14.30 27.84
N GLN A 100 7.97 14.56 26.60
CA GLN A 100 7.65 15.94 26.19
C GLN A 100 6.40 16.53 26.85
N ARG A 101 6.52 17.71 27.45
CA ARG A 101 5.39 18.61 27.81
C ARG A 101 4.81 19.37 26.60
N GLY A 102 5.07 18.93 25.37
CA GLY A 102 4.94 19.73 24.15
C GLY A 102 4.10 19.11 23.03
N GLY A 103 3.10 18.28 23.33
CA GLY A 103 2.12 17.82 22.33
C GLY A 103 2.46 16.52 21.59
N ARG A 104 3.73 16.07 21.59
CA ARG A 104 4.07 14.73 21.03
C ARG A 104 4.04 13.60 22.04
N GLN A 105 3.88 13.88 23.33
CA GLN A 105 3.70 12.84 24.33
C GLN A 105 2.46 12.00 23.99
N VAL A 106 2.66 10.69 23.88
CA VAL A 106 1.53 9.79 23.65
C VAL A 106 0.63 9.73 24.88
N ARG A 107 -0.66 9.46 24.67
CA ARG A 107 -1.67 9.41 25.74
C ARG A 107 -1.28 8.46 26.87
N VAL A 108 -0.67 7.31 26.54
CA VAL A 108 -0.18 6.33 27.52
C VAL A 108 1.31 6.07 27.30
N PRO A 109 2.22 6.84 27.95
CA PRO A 109 3.66 6.71 27.75
C PRO A 109 4.24 5.31 28.02
N ALA A 110 3.60 4.54 28.89
CA ALA A 110 4.01 3.16 29.19
C ALA A 110 3.93 2.23 27.97
N TYR A 111 3.06 2.52 26.99
CA TYR A 111 2.96 1.70 25.78
C TYR A 111 4.10 1.92 24.81
N ILE A 112 4.89 2.99 24.96
CA ILE A 112 6.06 3.20 24.12
C ILE A 112 7.06 2.05 24.24
N ASP A 113 7.36 1.59 25.46
CA ASP A 113 8.32 0.48 25.64
C ASP A 113 7.69 -0.90 25.44
N GLN A 114 6.37 -0.97 25.26
CA GLN A 114 5.63 -2.23 25.19
C GLN A 114 5.06 -2.49 23.79
N MET A 115 5.21 -1.55 22.86
CA MET A 115 4.60 -1.66 21.55
C MET A 115 5.24 -2.83 20.78
N PRO A 116 4.44 -3.75 20.21
CA PRO A 116 4.97 -4.76 19.32
C PRO A 116 5.37 -4.13 17.97
N ARG A 117 6.10 -4.89 17.15
CA ARG A 117 6.36 -4.55 15.75
C ARG A 117 5.06 -4.29 14.99
N ASN A 118 5.12 -3.42 13.99
CA ASN A 118 3.98 -2.97 13.18
C ASN A 118 2.92 -2.20 14.00
N SER A 119 3.32 -1.61 15.13
CA SER A 119 2.48 -0.61 15.81
C SER A 119 2.51 0.70 15.03
N ILE A 120 1.51 1.55 15.26
CA ILE A 120 1.48 2.91 14.75
C ILE A 120 1.41 3.90 15.92
N ILE A 121 1.98 5.07 15.70
CA ILE A 121 1.66 6.26 16.48
C ILE A 121 0.68 7.07 15.64
N GLY A 122 -0.50 7.38 16.19
CA GLY A 122 -1.56 8.04 15.43
C GLY A 122 -2.34 9.06 16.22
N LEU A 123 -3.06 9.94 15.53
CA LEU A 123 -4.02 10.86 16.12
C LEU A 123 -5.43 10.33 15.91
N ASP A 124 -6.16 10.10 17.00
CA ASP A 124 -7.59 9.78 16.93
C ASP A 124 -8.38 11.02 16.48
N ILE A 125 -8.85 11.00 15.24
CA ILE A 125 -9.62 12.08 14.61
C ILE A 125 -11.13 11.81 14.65
N THR A 126 -11.58 10.87 15.50
CA THR A 126 -12.99 10.53 15.65
C THR A 126 -13.76 11.73 16.19
N GLY A 127 -14.75 12.20 15.43
CA GLY A 127 -15.54 13.40 15.76
C GLY A 127 -15.00 14.70 15.14
N GLY A 128 -13.88 14.66 14.41
CA GLY A 128 -13.29 15.83 13.73
C GLY A 128 -12.68 16.85 14.70
N MET A 129 -12.17 17.97 14.15
CA MET A 129 -11.39 19.01 14.87
C MET A 129 -11.99 19.57 16.15
N GLY A 130 -13.29 19.40 16.39
CA GLY A 130 -13.96 19.84 17.63
C GLY A 130 -13.95 18.81 18.76
N SER A 131 -13.38 17.63 18.54
CA SER A 131 -13.30 16.60 19.57
C SER A 131 -12.07 16.80 20.47
N ASN A 132 -12.27 16.71 21.78
CA ASN A 132 -11.20 16.77 22.78
C ASN A 132 -10.15 15.64 22.62
N ASN A 133 -10.46 14.63 21.80
CA ASN A 133 -9.63 13.45 21.54
C ASN A 133 -8.43 13.72 20.63
N ILE A 134 -8.43 14.84 19.88
CA ILE A 134 -7.40 15.18 18.88
C ILE A 134 -6.12 15.77 19.49
N SER A 135 -6.08 16.00 20.81
CA SER A 135 -4.99 16.75 21.45
C SER A 135 -3.68 15.98 21.64
N LYS A 136 -3.71 14.64 21.68
CA LYS A 136 -2.50 13.82 21.90
C LYS A 136 -2.45 12.59 21.00
N PRO A 137 -1.27 12.26 20.43
CA PRO A 137 -1.06 10.97 19.79
C PRO A 137 -1.32 9.81 20.75
N ASP A 138 -1.65 8.64 20.20
CA ASP A 138 -1.73 7.39 20.95
C ASP A 138 -0.93 6.31 20.22
N VAL A 139 -0.58 5.26 20.95
CA VAL A 139 0.05 4.07 20.38
C VAL A 139 -1.04 3.07 20.08
N PHE A 140 -1.13 2.63 18.83
CA PHE A 140 -2.07 1.60 18.42
C PHE A 140 -1.30 0.34 18.01
N PHE A 141 -1.64 -0.77 18.67
CA PHE A 141 -1.08 -2.09 18.36
C PHE A 141 -1.76 -2.69 17.13
N PRO A 142 -1.09 -3.56 16.35
CA PRO A 142 -1.75 -4.27 15.27
C PRO A 142 -2.87 -5.15 15.83
N PHE A 143 -4.06 -5.05 15.23
CA PHE A 143 -5.20 -5.90 15.60
C PHE A 143 -4.97 -7.36 15.20
N PHE A 144 -4.41 -7.58 14.02
CA PHE A 144 -4.10 -8.92 13.55
C PHE A 144 -2.86 -9.47 14.25
N SER A 145 -2.80 -10.79 14.39
CA SER A 145 -1.62 -11.49 14.89
C SER A 145 -0.38 -11.14 14.06
N SER A 146 0.81 -11.36 14.61
CA SER A 146 2.09 -11.14 13.93
C SER A 146 2.27 -11.91 12.61
N HIS A 147 1.39 -12.86 12.30
CA HIS A 147 1.36 -13.59 11.03
C HIS A 147 0.73 -12.80 9.88
N LEU A 148 0.02 -11.70 10.16
CA LEU A 148 -0.62 -10.85 9.15
C LEU A 148 -0.32 -9.37 9.43
N ALA A 149 0.54 -8.77 8.60
CA ALA A 149 0.88 -7.36 8.66
C ALA A 149 0.28 -6.62 7.47
N MET A 150 -0.61 -5.67 7.74
CA MET A 150 -1.25 -4.87 6.70
C MET A 150 -0.35 -3.69 6.29
N PRO A 151 -0.27 -3.33 5.00
CA PRO A 151 0.48 -2.15 4.58
C PRO A 151 -0.21 -0.87 5.07
N ILE A 152 0.58 0.07 5.59
CA ILE A 152 0.11 1.38 6.04
C ILE A 152 1.23 2.41 5.95
N LYS A 153 0.88 3.66 5.65
CA LYS A 153 1.83 4.77 5.55
C LYS A 153 1.42 5.96 6.41
N PRO A 154 2.39 6.73 6.93
CA PRO A 154 2.15 8.00 7.58
C PRO A 154 1.36 8.98 6.70
N GLY A 155 0.32 9.58 7.28
CA GLY A 155 -0.66 10.43 6.59
C GLY A 155 -1.91 9.68 6.11
N GLU A 156 -1.92 8.35 6.07
CA GLU A 156 -3.14 7.59 5.77
C GLU A 156 -4.07 7.52 6.99
N GLN A 157 -5.37 7.30 6.74
CA GLN A 157 -6.35 7.07 7.80
C GLN A 157 -6.59 5.57 8.01
N VAL A 158 -6.71 5.15 9.28
CA VAL A 158 -6.96 3.76 9.67
C VAL A 158 -8.23 3.64 10.51
N TRP A 159 -8.81 2.44 10.51
CA TRP A 159 -9.76 2.04 11.53
C TRP A 159 -9.03 1.68 12.81
N ILE A 160 -9.47 2.26 13.93
CA ILE A 160 -8.99 1.95 15.26
C ILE A 160 -10.17 1.60 16.18
N PHE A 161 -9.87 0.87 17.24
CA PHE A 161 -10.78 0.72 18.38
C PHE A 161 -9.97 0.62 19.66
N TYR A 162 -10.65 0.75 20.79
CA TYR A 162 -10.04 0.64 22.10
C TYR A 162 -10.65 -0.54 22.84
N ASP A 163 -9.79 -1.32 23.49
CA ASP A 163 -10.18 -2.41 24.38
C ASP A 163 -9.70 -2.13 25.81
N LYS A 164 -10.34 -2.77 26.79
CA LYS A 164 -9.96 -2.70 28.20
C LYS A 164 -9.27 -4.00 28.63
N VAL A 165 -7.94 -3.99 28.62
CA VAL A 165 -7.13 -5.14 29.03
C VAL A 165 -6.56 -4.87 30.42
N GLY A 166 -6.92 -5.69 31.42
CA GLY A 166 -6.42 -5.53 32.79
C GLY A 166 -6.74 -4.16 33.40
N GLY A 167 -7.89 -3.57 33.06
CA GLY A 167 -8.31 -2.25 33.52
C GLY A 167 -7.66 -1.06 32.80
N ARG A 168 -6.78 -1.31 31.82
CA ARG A 168 -6.14 -0.27 31.00
C ARG A 168 -6.76 -0.22 29.60
N THR A 169 -6.91 0.97 29.06
CA THR A 169 -7.36 1.18 27.69
C THR A 169 -6.20 0.95 26.73
N VAL A 170 -6.32 0.00 25.80
CA VAL A 170 -5.33 -0.30 24.76
C VAL A 170 -5.93 0.02 23.40
N GLY A 171 -5.22 0.78 22.57
CA GLY A 171 -5.63 1.07 21.21
C GLY A 171 -5.14 0.00 20.23
N TYR A 172 -5.99 -0.41 19.31
CA TYR A 172 -5.63 -1.30 18.20
C TYR A 172 -5.99 -0.67 16.87
N TRP A 173 -5.15 -0.87 15.85
CA TRP A 173 -5.45 -0.51 14.46
C TRP A 173 -5.69 -1.75 13.63
N ILE A 174 -6.68 -1.70 12.73
CA ILE A 174 -7.13 -2.86 11.95
C ILE A 174 -6.53 -2.83 10.55
N SER A 175 -6.90 -1.82 9.78
CA SER A 175 -6.45 -1.62 8.41
C SER A 175 -6.59 -0.15 8.05
N ARG A 176 -5.93 0.23 6.95
CA ARG A 176 -6.24 1.48 6.26
C ARG A 176 -7.72 1.54 5.90
N LYS A 177 -8.30 2.74 6.01
CA LYS A 177 -9.59 3.07 5.41
C LYS A 177 -9.45 3.13 3.90
N HIS A 178 -10.46 2.62 3.21
CA HIS A 178 -10.51 2.73 1.76
C HIS A 178 -11.14 4.05 1.36
N GLY A 179 -10.57 4.67 0.33
CA GLY A 179 -11.16 5.77 -0.39
C GLY A 179 -12.33 5.34 -1.28
N ASN A 180 -12.95 6.31 -1.94
CA ASN A 180 -13.82 6.06 -3.08
C ASN A 180 -12.98 5.79 -4.34
N LEU A 181 -13.63 5.48 -5.46
CA LEU A 181 -12.97 5.20 -6.75
C LEU A 181 -11.86 6.20 -7.12
N TYR A 182 -12.07 7.47 -6.81
CA TYR A 182 -11.20 8.59 -7.17
C TYR A 182 -10.01 8.82 -6.21
N THR A 183 -10.10 8.29 -4.99
CA THR A 183 -9.11 8.54 -3.92
C THR A 183 -8.41 7.29 -3.43
N GLU A 184 -9.01 6.12 -3.67
CA GLU A 184 -8.40 4.84 -3.33
C GLU A 184 -7.16 4.61 -4.18
N ASP A 185 -6.03 4.36 -3.53
CA ASP A 185 -4.77 3.98 -4.17
C ASP A 185 -4.17 2.78 -3.41
N PRO A 186 -3.75 1.71 -4.09
CA PRO A 186 -2.99 0.65 -3.44
C PRO A 186 -1.62 1.12 -2.88
N ASN A 187 -0.98 2.12 -3.51
CA ASN A 187 0.28 2.72 -3.04
C ASN A 187 0.05 3.70 -1.89
N PHE A 188 -0.69 4.79 -2.10
CA PHE A 188 -0.98 5.79 -1.04
C PHE A 188 -2.40 6.36 -1.13
N CYS A 189 -3.27 6.09 -0.15
CA CYS A 189 -4.65 6.60 -0.14
C CYS A 189 -4.79 7.88 0.69
N HIS A 190 -5.01 9.00 -0.01
CA HIS A 190 -5.32 10.29 0.60
C HIS A 190 -6.83 10.55 0.66
N ILE A 191 -7.53 9.94 1.62
CA ILE A 191 -8.98 10.09 1.83
C ILE A 191 -9.47 11.54 1.87
N PRO A 192 -8.76 12.51 2.48
CA PRO A 192 -9.19 13.91 2.50
C PRO A 192 -9.48 14.51 1.11
N ARG A 193 -8.86 13.98 0.05
CA ARG A 193 -9.12 14.39 -1.35
C ARG A 193 -10.59 14.20 -1.75
N GLN A 194 -11.34 13.30 -1.10
CA GLN A 194 -12.77 13.08 -1.36
C GLN A 194 -13.62 14.33 -1.18
N GLY A 195 -13.29 15.16 -0.19
CA GLY A 195 -14.02 16.41 0.07
C GLY A 195 -13.93 17.37 -1.11
N LEU A 196 -12.74 17.47 -1.72
CA LEU A 196 -12.48 18.32 -2.88
C LEU A 196 -13.17 17.79 -4.14
N ILE A 197 -13.14 16.47 -4.35
CA ILE A 197 -13.83 15.82 -5.47
C ILE A 197 -15.34 16.05 -5.37
N LYS A 198 -15.91 15.88 -4.17
CA LYS A 198 -17.33 16.15 -3.93
C LYS A 198 -17.69 17.61 -4.19
N ALA A 199 -16.83 18.55 -3.76
CA ALA A 199 -17.03 19.98 -4.00
C ALA A 199 -16.95 20.31 -5.50
N TYR A 200 -15.98 19.73 -6.22
CA TYR A 200 -15.84 19.86 -7.68
C TYR A 200 -17.10 19.38 -8.40
N GLN A 201 -17.55 18.16 -8.10
CA GLN A 201 -18.76 17.57 -8.71
C GLN A 201 -20.02 18.38 -8.41
N LYS A 202 -20.12 19.00 -7.22
CA LYS A 202 -21.25 19.88 -6.87
C LYS A 202 -21.23 21.16 -7.71
N ASN A 203 -20.05 21.74 -7.95
CA ASN A 203 -19.92 22.96 -8.75
C ASN A 203 -20.19 22.71 -10.23
N GLN A 204 -19.85 21.53 -10.77
CA GLN A 204 -20.18 21.14 -12.15
C GLN A 204 -21.69 21.06 -12.41
N LYS A 205 -22.51 20.80 -11.37
CA LYS A 205 -23.98 20.73 -11.47
C LYS A 205 -24.69 22.07 -11.26
N ALA A 206 -23.99 23.10 -10.81
CA ALA A 206 -24.56 24.42 -10.54
C ALA A 206 -24.26 25.34 -11.73
N ASP A 207 -25.29 25.85 -12.40
CA ASP A 207 -25.17 26.73 -13.57
C ASP A 207 -24.25 27.93 -13.30
N GLY A 208 -23.07 27.91 -13.93
CA GLY A 208 -22.36 29.07 -14.49
C GLY A 208 -21.58 30.01 -13.58
N ASN A 209 -21.87 30.17 -12.28
CA ASN A 209 -21.36 31.35 -11.54
C ASN A 209 -20.67 31.11 -10.18
N LYS A 210 -20.21 29.89 -9.88
CA LYS A 210 -19.37 29.65 -8.68
C LYS A 210 -17.92 29.38 -9.07
N ALA A 211 -16.98 29.96 -8.31
CA ALA A 211 -15.55 29.71 -8.43
C ALA A 211 -15.30 28.19 -8.56
N SER A 212 -14.90 27.77 -9.75
CA SER A 212 -14.68 26.36 -10.05
C SER A 212 -13.39 25.92 -9.37
N ILE A 213 -13.45 24.81 -8.64
CA ILE A 213 -12.23 24.15 -8.18
C ILE A 213 -11.50 23.70 -9.46
N ASN A 214 -10.27 24.16 -9.67
CA ASN A 214 -9.49 23.72 -10.82
C ASN A 214 -9.23 22.21 -10.69
N LEU A 215 -9.46 21.44 -11.75
CA LEU A 215 -9.21 20.01 -11.84
C LEU A 215 -7.77 19.64 -11.43
N ASP A 216 -6.78 20.50 -11.72
CA ASP A 216 -5.40 20.30 -11.29
C ASP A 216 -5.22 20.35 -9.77
N THR A 217 -6.12 21.01 -9.05
CA THR A 217 -6.16 21.01 -7.57
C THR A 217 -6.55 19.64 -7.03
N LEU A 218 -7.24 18.81 -7.82
CA LEU A 218 -7.56 17.43 -7.43
C LEU A 218 -6.34 16.50 -7.54
N LYS A 219 -5.33 16.92 -8.30
CA LYS A 219 -4.06 16.20 -8.56
C LYS A 219 -2.94 16.60 -7.60
N THR A 220 -3.17 17.55 -6.71
CA THR A 220 -2.18 17.89 -5.69
C THR A 220 -2.24 16.88 -4.53
N PHE A 221 -1.34 17.01 -3.57
CA PHE A 221 -1.50 16.51 -2.21
C PHE A 221 -2.10 17.61 -1.33
N PRO A 222 -3.36 18.03 -1.54
CA PRO A 222 -3.88 19.18 -0.84
C PRO A 222 -4.10 18.82 0.63
N ASP A 223 -3.77 19.76 1.50
CA ASP A 223 -4.46 19.86 2.77
C ASP A 223 -5.88 20.40 2.47
N PRO A 224 -6.97 19.72 2.87
CA PRO A 224 -8.36 20.15 2.62
C PRO A 224 -8.74 21.53 3.18
N ARG A 225 -7.81 22.36 3.65
CA ARG A 225 -8.05 23.75 4.10
C ARG A 225 -8.37 24.74 2.97
N TYR A 226 -8.78 24.26 1.79
CA TYR A 226 -9.37 25.15 0.80
C TYR A 226 -10.65 25.75 1.40
N GLU A 227 -10.75 27.08 1.38
CA GLU A 227 -11.83 27.85 1.98
C GLU A 227 -13.19 27.31 1.51
N GLY A 228 -13.87 26.57 2.40
CA GLY A 228 -15.22 26.05 2.18
C GLY A 228 -15.40 24.53 2.10
N ALA A 229 -14.35 23.69 2.09
CA ALA A 229 -14.50 22.24 1.89
C ALA A 229 -13.91 21.32 2.99
N LEU A 230 -14.73 21.03 4.01
CA LEU A 230 -15.08 19.66 4.46
C LEU A 230 -13.99 18.61 4.81
N SER A 231 -12.84 18.97 5.37
CA SER A 231 -12.16 18.03 6.28
C SER A 231 -11.27 18.76 7.28
N LYS A 232 -11.93 19.29 8.31
CA LYS A 232 -11.31 19.65 9.58
C LYS A 232 -11.00 18.36 10.38
N SER A 233 -10.18 17.47 9.84
CA SER A 233 -9.86 16.19 10.52
C SER A 233 -8.59 16.27 11.36
N LEU A 234 -7.58 17.01 10.91
CA LEU A 234 -6.35 17.26 11.66
C LEU A 234 -6.46 18.53 12.49
N PRO A 235 -5.74 18.63 13.63
CA PRO A 235 -5.73 19.83 14.46
C PRO A 235 -5.25 21.09 13.70
N PRO A 236 -5.66 22.30 14.14
CA PRO A 236 -5.18 23.55 13.56
C PRO A 236 -3.65 23.59 13.49
N GLY A 237 -3.12 24.09 12.37
CA GLY A 237 -1.68 24.14 12.14
C GLY A 237 -1.06 22.85 11.57
N MET A 238 -1.70 21.68 11.72
CA MET A 238 -1.18 20.41 11.18
C MET A 238 -1.80 20.04 9.82
N THR A 239 -0.95 19.79 8.83
CA THR A 239 -1.37 19.31 7.52
C THR A 239 -1.05 17.83 7.34
N TYR A 240 -1.74 17.15 6.41
CA TYR A 240 -1.42 15.78 6.04
C TYR A 240 -0.02 15.67 5.43
N GLU A 241 0.39 16.67 4.65
CA GLU A 241 1.75 16.71 4.10
C GLU A 241 2.79 16.82 5.21
N GLN A 242 2.55 17.67 6.21
CA GLN A 242 3.43 17.77 7.37
C GLN A 242 3.47 16.49 8.19
N THR A 243 2.35 15.77 8.23
CA THR A 243 2.26 14.46 8.88
C THR A 243 3.16 13.45 8.18
N SER A 244 3.01 13.28 6.85
CA SER A 244 3.85 12.35 6.09
C SER A 244 5.32 12.75 6.10
N LEU A 245 5.65 14.02 5.84
CA LEU A 245 7.03 14.52 5.82
C LEU A 245 7.65 14.67 7.21
N GLY A 246 6.86 14.60 8.28
CA GLY A 246 7.35 14.59 9.65
C GLY A 246 7.68 13.19 10.16
N SER A 247 7.45 12.16 9.34
CA SER A 247 7.66 10.76 9.69
C SER A 247 8.93 10.19 9.08
N GLU A 248 9.66 9.44 9.90
CA GLU A 248 10.87 8.76 9.50
C GLU A 248 10.59 7.58 8.57
N SER A 249 9.59 6.74 8.87
CA SER A 249 9.19 5.61 8.01
C SER A 249 8.75 6.09 6.63
N TYR A 250 8.00 7.20 6.54
CA TYR A 250 7.61 7.75 5.25
C TYR A 250 8.82 8.24 4.45
N ILE A 251 9.75 8.97 5.08
CA ILE A 251 10.91 9.49 4.36
C ILE A 251 11.84 8.37 3.88
N LYS A 252 12.04 7.33 4.70
CA LYS A 252 13.03 6.27 4.44
C LYS A 252 12.49 5.10 3.63
N GLU A 253 11.24 4.71 3.86
CA GLU A 253 10.69 3.44 3.36
C GLU A 253 9.66 3.64 2.25
N PHE A 254 8.99 4.79 2.18
CA PHE A 254 7.98 5.01 1.15
C PHE A 254 8.59 5.30 -0.21
N THR A 255 8.24 4.47 -1.19
CA THR A 255 8.47 4.73 -2.61
C THR A 255 7.13 5.02 -3.28
N GLY A 256 6.97 6.26 -3.74
CA GLY A 256 5.80 6.67 -4.51
C GLY A 256 5.91 6.17 -5.94
N GLU A 257 4.98 5.32 -6.34
CA GLU A 257 4.91 4.79 -7.70
C GLU A 257 3.44 4.57 -8.11
N PRO A 258 3.12 4.63 -9.41
CA PRO A 258 1.78 4.33 -9.87
C PRO A 258 1.51 2.85 -9.64
N VAL A 259 0.41 2.50 -8.97
CA VAL A 259 0.01 1.11 -8.76
C VAL A 259 -1.40 0.88 -9.29
N PRO A 260 -1.57 0.01 -10.30
CA PRO A 260 -2.86 -0.18 -10.92
C PRO A 260 -3.82 -0.94 -9.99
N ARG A 261 -5.11 -0.62 -10.08
CA ARG A 261 -6.16 -1.24 -9.25
C ARG A 261 -6.58 -2.57 -9.86
N TYR A 262 -6.51 -3.67 -9.11
CA TYR A 262 -6.93 -4.97 -9.61
C TYR A 262 -8.46 -5.13 -9.51
N PRO A 263 -9.19 -5.32 -10.63
CA PRO A 263 -10.62 -5.60 -10.59
C PRO A 263 -10.86 -7.08 -10.26
N LYS A 264 -11.04 -7.40 -8.98
CA LYS A 264 -11.30 -8.78 -8.53
C LYS A 264 -12.74 -9.22 -8.79
N LEU A 265 -12.96 -10.52 -8.98
CA LEU A 265 -14.30 -11.12 -8.95
C LEU A 265 -14.79 -11.37 -7.51
N CYS A 266 -16.08 -11.67 -7.36
CA CYS A 266 -16.68 -11.92 -6.05
C CYS A 266 -16.09 -13.15 -5.34
N GLY A 267 -15.68 -14.18 -6.09
CA GLY A 267 -15.07 -15.40 -5.57
C GLY A 267 -13.56 -15.32 -5.32
N ASP A 268 -12.90 -14.24 -5.77
CA ASP A 268 -11.45 -14.13 -5.69
C ASP A 268 -10.96 -13.67 -4.31
N LEU A 269 -9.85 -14.26 -3.87
CA LEU A 269 -9.03 -13.75 -2.78
C LEU A 269 -7.81 -13.03 -3.38
N VAL A 270 -7.61 -11.77 -2.97
CA VAL A 270 -6.54 -10.91 -3.46
C VAL A 270 -5.78 -10.32 -2.28
N LEU A 271 -4.46 -10.51 -2.29
CA LEU A 271 -3.54 -9.83 -1.39
C LEU A 271 -2.66 -8.92 -2.25
N GLN A 272 -2.94 -7.63 -2.25
CA GLN A 272 -2.21 -6.64 -3.03
C GLN A 272 -1.32 -5.80 -2.13
N GLY A 273 -0.02 -5.77 -2.44
CA GLY A 273 0.96 -4.91 -1.80
C GLY A 273 0.97 -3.51 -2.40
N SER A 274 1.54 -2.56 -1.65
CA SER A 274 1.66 -1.16 -2.10
C SER A 274 2.71 -0.91 -3.17
N ASN A 275 3.58 -1.89 -3.46
CA ASN A 275 4.68 -1.74 -4.42
C ASN A 275 4.44 -2.61 -5.66
N ASN A 276 3.22 -2.51 -6.19
CA ASN A 276 2.76 -3.23 -7.38
C ASN A 276 3.00 -4.77 -7.37
N SER A 277 2.91 -5.38 -6.19
CA SER A 277 2.98 -6.82 -5.99
C SER A 277 1.62 -7.38 -5.60
N MET A 278 1.32 -8.62 -5.99
CA MET A 278 0.00 -9.21 -5.76
C MET A 278 0.02 -10.74 -5.72
N ILE A 279 -0.84 -11.29 -4.87
CA ILE A 279 -1.22 -12.72 -4.86
C ILE A 279 -2.72 -12.78 -5.14
N VAL A 280 -3.13 -13.60 -6.11
CA VAL A 280 -4.52 -13.81 -6.47
C VAL A 280 -4.84 -15.29 -6.49
N LEU A 281 -5.89 -15.68 -5.75
CA LEU A 281 -6.53 -16.99 -5.88
C LEU A 281 -7.85 -16.76 -6.63
N THR A 282 -7.93 -17.26 -7.86
CA THR A 282 -9.03 -16.98 -8.80
C THR A 282 -9.31 -18.15 -9.73
N ASN A 283 -10.40 -18.09 -10.50
CA ASN A 283 -10.69 -18.97 -11.62
C ASN A 283 -10.76 -18.23 -12.98
N GLU A 284 -10.39 -16.95 -13.04
CA GLU A 284 -10.62 -16.09 -14.21
C GLU A 284 -9.49 -16.12 -15.26
N ILE A 285 -8.59 -17.09 -15.24
CA ILE A 285 -7.67 -17.24 -16.38
C ILE A 285 -8.56 -17.63 -17.57
N LYS A 286 -8.86 -16.68 -18.48
CA LYS A 286 -9.90 -16.68 -19.53
C LYS A 286 -10.00 -17.92 -20.44
N LYS A 287 -9.13 -18.92 -20.26
CA LYS A 287 -9.10 -20.19 -20.99
C LYS A 287 -9.19 -21.44 -20.09
N LEU A 288 -9.12 -21.28 -18.76
CA LEU A 288 -9.02 -22.35 -17.79
C LEU A 288 -10.20 -22.24 -16.84
N LYS A 289 -11.15 -23.18 -16.93
CA LYS A 289 -12.31 -23.26 -16.03
C LYS A 289 -11.94 -23.86 -14.67
N THR A 290 -10.73 -23.60 -14.19
CA THR A 290 -10.14 -24.25 -13.00
C THR A 290 -9.58 -23.23 -12.03
N ALA A 291 -9.32 -23.65 -10.80
CA ALA A 291 -8.69 -22.80 -9.80
C ALA A 291 -7.25 -22.47 -10.22
N SER A 292 -6.83 -21.25 -9.91
CA SER A 292 -5.51 -20.73 -10.22
C SER A 292 -4.97 -19.85 -9.11
N ILE A 293 -3.65 -19.89 -8.94
CA ILE A 293 -2.91 -18.99 -8.07
C ILE A 293 -1.98 -18.17 -8.96
N GLN A 294 -2.05 -16.86 -8.84
CA GLN A 294 -1.21 -15.93 -9.58
C GLN A 294 -0.39 -15.10 -8.59
N LEU A 295 0.93 -15.14 -8.74
CA LEU A 295 1.87 -14.29 -8.02
C LEU A 295 2.44 -13.32 -9.04
N VAL A 296 2.24 -12.02 -8.82
CA VAL A 296 2.66 -10.99 -9.78
C VAL A 296 3.50 -9.94 -9.07
N ALA A 297 4.62 -9.57 -9.68
CA ALA A 297 5.45 -8.47 -9.25
C ALA A 297 5.68 -7.51 -10.44
N GLY A 298 5.23 -6.27 -10.28
CA GLY A 298 5.37 -5.22 -11.30
C GLY A 298 4.37 -5.38 -12.45
N ARG A 299 3.07 -5.21 -12.19
CA ARG A 299 2.07 -5.18 -13.27
C ARG A 299 2.28 -4.01 -14.21
N SER A 300 1.92 -4.21 -15.48
CA SER A 300 2.02 -3.18 -16.50
C SER A 300 1.10 -1.98 -16.22
N ILE A 301 1.57 -0.80 -16.61
CA ILE A 301 0.86 0.47 -16.41
C ILE A 301 0.83 1.22 -17.74
N SER A 302 -0.36 1.68 -18.13
CA SER A 302 -0.50 2.58 -19.27
C SER A 302 0.06 3.96 -18.92
N LYS A 303 1.15 4.37 -19.58
CA LYS A 303 1.79 5.68 -19.36
C LYS A 303 0.85 6.86 -19.56
N ASN A 304 -0.20 6.69 -20.37
CA ASN A 304 -1.18 7.75 -20.63
C ASN A 304 -2.15 7.97 -19.46
N ASN A 305 -2.13 7.08 -18.46
CA ASN A 305 -3.04 7.08 -17.32
C ASN A 305 -2.34 7.40 -16.01
N THR A 306 -1.17 8.06 -16.04
CA THR A 306 -0.51 8.56 -14.82
C THR A 306 -0.57 10.09 -14.76
N PHE A 307 -0.45 10.63 -13.55
CA PHE A 307 -0.19 12.05 -13.33
C PHE A 307 0.79 12.22 -12.18
N LYS A 308 1.55 13.31 -12.19
CA LYS A 308 2.43 13.65 -11.07
C LYS A 308 1.64 14.26 -9.92
N ASN A 309 1.67 13.64 -8.75
CA ASN A 309 1.14 14.25 -7.53
C ASN A 309 1.96 15.50 -7.20
N LYS A 310 1.32 16.67 -7.30
CA LYS A 310 1.96 17.95 -7.01
C LYS A 310 1.91 18.26 -5.51
N ARG A 311 3.05 18.59 -4.92
CA ARG A 311 3.19 18.89 -3.49
C ARG A 311 3.55 20.36 -3.26
N THR A 312 3.56 20.79 -1.99
CA THR A 312 4.05 22.14 -1.68
C THR A 312 5.58 22.20 -1.85
N LYS A 313 6.18 23.39 -1.68
CA LYS A 313 7.62 23.56 -1.79
C LYS A 313 8.42 22.61 -0.88
N SER A 314 7.92 22.33 0.34
CA SER A 314 8.57 21.39 1.27
C SER A 314 8.42 19.94 0.85
N GLY A 315 7.32 19.58 0.19
CA GLY A 315 7.07 18.20 -0.26
C GLY A 315 7.58 17.89 -1.66
N LYS A 316 8.20 18.85 -2.36
CA LYS A 316 8.56 18.71 -3.78
C LYS A 316 9.45 17.49 -4.08
N ALA A 317 10.34 17.13 -3.15
CA ALA A 317 11.21 15.96 -3.28
C ALA A 317 10.46 14.61 -3.23
N HIS A 318 9.21 14.62 -2.75
CA HIS A 318 8.35 13.44 -2.59
C HIS A 318 7.16 13.43 -3.56
N GLU A 319 7.19 14.30 -4.58
CA GLU A 319 6.27 14.18 -5.71
C GLU A 319 6.58 12.90 -6.49
N HIS A 320 5.55 12.16 -6.86
CA HIS A 320 5.65 10.91 -7.61
C HIS A 320 4.49 10.78 -8.58
N GLU A 321 4.57 9.80 -9.48
CA GLU A 321 3.47 9.48 -10.38
C GLU A 321 2.42 8.63 -9.66
N GLU A 322 1.14 8.99 -9.82
CA GLU A 322 -0.04 8.23 -9.39
C GLU A 322 -0.84 7.80 -10.62
N ILE A 323 -1.64 6.73 -10.49
CA ILE A 323 -2.66 6.42 -11.50
C ILE A 323 -3.72 7.53 -11.51
N ASN A 324 -4.04 8.03 -12.69
CA ASN A 324 -5.10 8.99 -12.91
C ASN A 324 -6.48 8.34 -12.75
N LYS A 325 -6.99 8.36 -11.52
CA LYS A 325 -8.32 7.85 -11.20
C LYS A 325 -9.45 8.80 -11.60
N MET A 326 -9.10 9.99 -12.08
CA MET A 326 -10.03 11.08 -12.33
C MET A 326 -10.53 11.11 -13.78
N LEU A 327 -10.12 10.17 -14.63
CA LEU A 327 -10.42 10.16 -16.08
C LEU A 327 -11.89 10.46 -16.38
N GLU A 328 -12.83 9.82 -15.69
CA GLU A 328 -14.27 10.06 -15.87
C GLU A 328 -14.68 11.51 -15.58
N ILE A 329 -14.09 12.11 -14.53
CA ILE A 329 -14.33 13.51 -14.15
C ILE A 329 -13.71 14.45 -15.19
N GLU A 330 -12.63 14.03 -15.87
CA GLU A 330 -12.05 14.74 -17.01
C GLU A 330 -12.82 14.54 -18.32
N GLY A 331 -13.92 13.76 -18.33
CA GLY A 331 -14.66 13.41 -19.54
C GLY A 331 -13.95 12.38 -20.43
N LYS A 332 -12.97 11.65 -19.88
CA LYS A 332 -12.24 10.58 -20.56
C LYS A 332 -12.77 9.21 -20.12
N PHE A 333 -12.66 8.22 -21.00
CA PHE A 333 -13.02 6.85 -20.66
C PHE A 333 -11.98 6.25 -19.71
N PRO A 334 -12.41 5.52 -18.65
CA PRO A 334 -11.50 4.78 -17.80
C PRO A 334 -10.84 3.65 -18.58
N ASP A 335 -9.61 3.29 -18.19
CA ASP A 335 -8.91 2.14 -18.75
C ASP A 335 -9.51 0.85 -18.19
N LEU A 336 -10.32 0.20 -19.01
CA LEU A 336 -10.97 -1.06 -18.65
C LEU A 336 -9.97 -2.21 -18.48
N GLU A 337 -8.73 -2.05 -18.95
CA GLU A 337 -7.65 -3.02 -18.78
C GLU A 337 -6.72 -2.65 -17.61
N GLU A 338 -7.00 -1.59 -16.85
CA GLU A 338 -6.20 -1.21 -15.69
C GLU A 338 -6.08 -2.38 -14.70
N GLY A 339 -4.84 -2.74 -14.39
CA GLY A 339 -4.51 -3.67 -13.32
C GLY A 339 -4.85 -5.12 -13.60
N LYS A 340 -5.52 -5.44 -14.71
CA LYS A 340 -5.68 -6.81 -15.19
C LYS A 340 -4.32 -7.45 -15.38
N ILE A 341 -4.23 -8.70 -14.97
CA ILE A 341 -2.99 -9.48 -15.09
C ILE A 341 -2.79 -9.80 -16.56
N ASP A 342 -1.63 -9.41 -17.08
CA ASP A 342 -1.19 -9.68 -18.45
C ASP A 342 0.20 -10.28 -18.39
N VAL A 343 0.27 -11.61 -18.47
CA VAL A 343 1.52 -12.39 -18.40
C VAL A 343 2.59 -11.91 -19.37
N MET A 344 2.19 -11.29 -20.48
CA MET A 344 3.11 -10.80 -21.51
C MET A 344 3.59 -9.37 -21.25
N LYS A 345 2.92 -8.60 -20.39
CA LYS A 345 3.28 -7.20 -20.08
C LYS A 345 3.74 -7.01 -18.64
N ASP A 346 3.35 -7.89 -17.74
CA ASP A 346 3.73 -7.83 -16.33
C ASP A 346 5.18 -8.24 -16.15
N ALA A 347 5.94 -7.47 -15.35
CA ALA A 347 7.38 -7.59 -15.24
C ALA A 347 7.82 -9.00 -14.84
N ALA A 348 7.18 -9.58 -13.83
CA ALA A 348 7.34 -10.98 -13.44
C ALA A 348 6.02 -11.57 -12.96
N SER A 349 5.77 -12.83 -13.34
CA SER A 349 4.62 -13.59 -12.87
C SER A 349 4.90 -15.08 -12.68
N ILE A 350 4.23 -15.67 -11.70
CA ILE A 350 4.13 -17.12 -11.49
C ILE A 350 2.65 -17.46 -11.50
N ILE A 351 2.28 -18.45 -12.31
CA ILE A 351 0.92 -18.90 -12.49
C ILE A 351 0.88 -20.40 -12.25
N ILE A 352 0.09 -20.80 -11.26
CA ILE A 352 -0.18 -22.19 -10.94
C ILE A 352 -1.63 -22.44 -11.31
N THR A 353 -1.88 -23.46 -12.14
CA THR A 353 -3.23 -23.80 -12.60
C THR A 353 -3.49 -25.29 -12.45
N GLU A 354 -4.73 -25.66 -12.21
CA GLU A 354 -5.15 -27.07 -12.10
C GLU A 354 -5.53 -27.70 -13.46
N LYS A 355 -4.98 -27.23 -14.59
CA LYS A 355 -5.42 -27.73 -15.90
C LYS A 355 -4.86 -29.14 -16.17
N GLU A 356 -5.74 -30.12 -16.47
CA GLU A 356 -5.38 -31.44 -17.05
C GLU A 356 -4.31 -32.24 -16.27
N GLY A 357 -4.24 -32.08 -14.94
CA GLY A 357 -3.19 -32.65 -14.08
C GLY A 357 -2.27 -31.61 -13.43
N GLY A 358 -2.49 -30.33 -13.72
CA GLY A 358 -1.77 -29.20 -13.14
C GLY A 358 -0.69 -28.64 -14.07
N SER A 359 -0.53 -27.33 -14.09
CA SER A 359 0.60 -26.67 -14.73
C SER A 359 1.16 -25.54 -13.88
N VAL A 360 2.47 -25.32 -14.00
CA VAL A 360 3.16 -24.20 -13.36
C VAL A 360 3.90 -23.45 -14.45
N ARG A 361 3.64 -22.15 -14.57
CA ARG A 361 4.31 -21.25 -15.50
C ARG A 361 4.97 -20.11 -14.74
N ILE A 362 6.25 -19.87 -15.00
CA ILE A 362 7.03 -18.75 -14.48
C ILE A 362 7.47 -17.94 -15.69
N GLY A 363 7.10 -16.67 -15.76
CA GLY A 363 7.36 -15.84 -16.94
C GLY A 363 7.60 -14.36 -16.63
N ASN A 364 8.03 -13.62 -17.66
CA ASN A 364 8.31 -12.19 -17.58
C ASN A 364 7.73 -11.40 -18.76
N ALA A 365 7.75 -10.07 -18.65
CA ALA A 365 7.26 -9.15 -19.68
C ALA A 365 8.01 -9.22 -21.03
N ALA A 366 9.22 -9.81 -21.07
CA ALA A 366 9.94 -10.01 -22.33
C ALA A 366 9.38 -11.19 -23.13
N GLY A 367 8.40 -11.93 -22.57
CA GLY A 367 7.80 -13.12 -23.17
C GLY A 367 8.57 -14.40 -22.91
N ALA A 368 9.64 -14.37 -22.12
CA ALA A 368 10.36 -15.57 -21.72
C ALA A 368 9.59 -16.30 -20.60
N TYR A 369 9.55 -17.64 -20.65
CA TYR A 369 8.93 -18.43 -19.59
C TYR A 369 9.50 -19.85 -19.46
N ILE A 370 9.28 -20.43 -18.28
CA ILE A 370 9.43 -21.86 -18.00
C ILE A 370 8.04 -22.39 -17.66
N GLU A 371 7.63 -23.48 -18.29
CA GLU A 371 6.35 -24.13 -18.05
C GLU A 371 6.52 -25.62 -17.78
N LEU A 372 6.05 -26.07 -16.62
CA LEU A 372 5.78 -27.48 -16.35
C LEU A 372 4.35 -27.78 -16.80
N LYS A 373 4.22 -28.58 -17.85
CA LYS A 373 2.93 -29.02 -18.40
C LYS A 373 2.42 -30.24 -17.66
N SER A 374 1.12 -30.47 -17.75
CA SER A 374 0.46 -31.58 -17.06
C SER A 374 0.83 -32.96 -17.61
N ASN A 375 1.35 -33.04 -18.84
CA ASN A 375 1.90 -34.26 -19.43
C ASN A 375 3.34 -34.57 -18.97
N GLY A 376 3.90 -33.76 -18.06
CA GLY A 376 5.26 -33.89 -17.55
C GLY A 376 6.35 -33.20 -18.37
N ASP A 377 5.99 -32.53 -19.48
CA ASP A 377 6.96 -31.77 -20.27
C ASP A 377 7.40 -30.49 -19.54
N ILE A 378 8.69 -30.18 -19.65
CA ILE A 378 9.25 -28.89 -19.23
C ILE A 378 9.57 -28.10 -20.49
N CYS A 379 8.90 -26.97 -20.67
CA CYS A 379 9.12 -26.06 -21.79
C CYS A 379 9.88 -24.83 -21.30
N ILE A 380 11.06 -24.58 -21.87
CA ILE A 380 11.82 -23.34 -21.66
C ILE A 380 11.73 -22.55 -22.95
N VAL A 381 11.09 -21.39 -22.89
CA VAL A 381 10.89 -20.53 -24.06
C VAL A 381 11.58 -19.20 -23.81
N PRO A 382 12.65 -18.88 -24.56
CA PRO A 382 13.28 -17.57 -24.44
C PRO A 382 12.38 -16.48 -25.07
N ALA A 383 12.65 -15.24 -24.70
CA ALA A 383 12.12 -14.08 -25.43
C ALA A 383 12.62 -14.08 -26.89
N ASN A 384 12.04 -13.25 -27.77
CA ASN A 384 12.40 -13.21 -29.20
C ASN A 384 13.91 -13.06 -29.48
N ASN A 385 14.64 -12.35 -28.62
CA ASN A 385 16.10 -12.18 -28.69
C ASN A 385 16.84 -12.83 -27.51
N GLY A 386 16.12 -13.62 -26.70
CA GLY A 386 16.68 -14.33 -25.56
C GLY A 386 17.43 -15.58 -26.02
N LEU A 387 18.44 -15.97 -25.25
CA LEU A 387 19.15 -17.22 -25.42
C LEU A 387 18.89 -18.09 -24.20
N ILE A 388 18.74 -19.40 -24.42
CA ILE A 388 18.82 -20.37 -23.33
C ILE A 388 20.32 -20.62 -23.07
N LYS A 389 20.84 -20.00 -22.02
CA LYS A 389 22.21 -20.27 -21.55
C LYS A 389 22.18 -21.46 -20.59
N LEU A 390 22.89 -22.52 -20.93
CA LEU A 390 23.08 -23.69 -20.07
C LEU A 390 24.48 -23.58 -19.46
N GLY A 391 24.61 -22.80 -18.38
CA GLY A 391 25.88 -22.43 -17.74
C GLY A 391 25.77 -21.15 -16.90
N GLY A 392 26.90 -20.46 -16.68
CA GLY A 392 26.94 -19.13 -16.04
C GLY A 392 26.48 -18.00 -16.96
N GLU A 393 26.39 -16.78 -16.43
CA GLU A 393 26.06 -15.59 -17.23
C GLU A 393 27.10 -15.33 -18.36
N ASP A 394 28.33 -15.79 -18.13
CA ASP A 394 29.47 -15.76 -19.04
C ASP A 394 29.51 -16.91 -20.04
N ALA A 395 28.51 -17.80 -20.04
CA ALA A 395 28.37 -18.84 -21.04
C ALA A 395 28.23 -18.20 -22.44
N LYS A 396 29.35 -18.24 -23.16
CA LYS A 396 29.53 -17.70 -24.52
C LYS A 396 29.80 -18.79 -25.55
N ASP A 397 30.12 -19.99 -25.08
CA ASP A 397 30.43 -21.13 -25.92
C ASP A 397 29.16 -21.94 -26.17
N ALA A 398 28.96 -22.34 -27.42
CA ALA A 398 27.83 -23.19 -27.80
C ALA A 398 28.00 -24.60 -27.20
N LEU A 399 26.87 -25.29 -26.97
CA LEU A 399 26.90 -26.73 -26.76
C LEU A 399 27.56 -27.41 -27.95
N VAL A 400 28.77 -27.94 -27.73
CA VAL A 400 29.59 -28.53 -28.78
C VAL A 400 28.95 -29.85 -29.23
N SER A 401 28.50 -29.89 -30.48
CA SER A 401 28.18 -31.12 -31.22
C SER A 401 29.39 -31.50 -32.07
N ASN A 402 29.76 -32.78 -32.12
CA ASN A 402 30.95 -33.24 -32.85
C ASN A 402 30.80 -33.13 -34.39
N THR A 403 29.56 -33.11 -34.89
CA THR A 403 29.27 -32.92 -36.32
C THR A 403 28.59 -31.59 -36.57
N ALA A 404 28.96 -30.93 -37.68
CA ALA A 404 28.19 -29.85 -38.28
C ALA A 404 26.76 -30.34 -38.50
N VAL A 405 25.85 -29.92 -37.63
CA VAL A 405 24.43 -30.24 -37.77
C VAL A 405 23.98 -29.49 -39.03
N SER A 406 23.74 -30.20 -40.13
CA SER A 406 23.05 -29.59 -41.26
C SER A 406 21.72 -29.09 -40.71
N ALA A 407 21.54 -27.77 -40.66
CA ALA A 407 20.37 -27.14 -40.07
C ALA A 407 19.13 -27.47 -40.94
N ALA A 408 18.56 -28.65 -40.73
CA ALA A 408 17.21 -28.98 -41.14
C ALA A 408 16.30 -28.54 -39.99
N ALA A 409 15.37 -27.63 -40.28
CA ALA A 409 14.50 -27.03 -39.28
C ALA A 409 13.81 -28.08 -38.40
N GLY A 410 14.11 -28.09 -37.10
CA GLY A 410 13.32 -28.79 -36.08
C GLY A 410 13.93 -30.02 -35.42
N ALA A 411 15.17 -30.42 -35.71
CA ALA A 411 15.86 -31.46 -34.93
C ALA A 411 17.39 -31.35 -35.00
N ALA A 412 18.06 -31.20 -33.84
CA ALA A 412 19.50 -31.42 -33.73
C ALA A 412 19.76 -32.86 -33.25
N VAL A 413 20.20 -33.74 -34.15
CA VAL A 413 20.70 -35.07 -33.80
C VAL A 413 22.22 -35.04 -33.91
N GLY A 414 22.92 -34.92 -32.78
CA GLY A 414 24.38 -34.94 -32.71
C GLY A 414 24.92 -36.36 -32.53
N THR A 415 26.07 -36.66 -33.15
CA THR A 415 26.83 -37.88 -32.82
C THR A 415 27.42 -37.77 -31.40
N PRO A 416 27.58 -38.89 -30.67
CA PRO A 416 28.21 -38.95 -29.34
C PRO A 416 29.48 -38.10 -29.23
N ILE A 417 29.64 -37.37 -28.12
CA ILE A 417 30.89 -36.64 -27.84
C ILE A 417 31.98 -37.69 -27.55
N LEU A 418 33.05 -37.65 -28.34
CA LEU A 418 34.28 -38.38 -28.07
C LEU A 418 35.10 -37.54 -27.06
N ILE A 419 35.23 -38.03 -25.83
CA ILE A 419 36.17 -37.43 -24.87
C ILE A 419 37.59 -37.85 -25.24
N GLN A 420 38.55 -36.96 -24.99
CA GLN A 420 39.98 -37.12 -25.34
C GLN A 420 40.61 -38.44 -24.86
N SER A 421 40.00 -39.11 -23.88
CA SER A 421 40.41 -40.42 -23.35
C SER A 421 39.88 -41.63 -24.13
N GLY A 422 39.23 -41.45 -25.28
CA GLY A 422 38.66 -42.55 -26.08
C GLY A 422 37.33 -43.09 -25.54
N GLY A 423 36.75 -42.47 -24.52
CA GLY A 423 35.39 -42.74 -24.07
C GLY A 423 34.37 -42.19 -25.07
N THR A 424 33.38 -43.00 -25.44
CA THR A 424 32.19 -42.51 -26.15
C THR A 424 31.10 -42.23 -25.13
N VAL A 425 30.68 -40.97 -25.01
CA VAL A 425 29.52 -40.60 -24.18
C VAL A 425 28.29 -40.63 -25.07
N GLY A 426 27.39 -41.59 -24.86
CA GLY A 426 26.10 -41.67 -25.59
C GLY A 426 25.89 -42.84 -26.53
N THR A 427 26.90 -43.69 -26.72
CA THR A 427 26.69 -45.04 -27.25
C THR A 427 26.11 -45.86 -26.10
N GLY A 428 25.01 -46.58 -26.30
CA GLY A 428 24.23 -47.25 -25.24
C GLY A 428 24.97 -48.37 -24.50
N SER A 429 26.01 -48.03 -23.76
CA SER A 429 26.86 -48.88 -22.94
C SER A 429 26.65 -48.58 -21.44
N SER A 430 27.44 -49.21 -20.57
CA SER A 430 27.36 -49.17 -19.10
C SER A 430 27.47 -47.78 -18.45
N GLN A 431 27.62 -46.71 -19.23
CA GLN A 431 27.74 -45.32 -18.75
C GLN A 431 26.43 -44.50 -18.78
N GLY A 432 25.29 -45.15 -19.08
CA GLY A 432 23.96 -44.57 -18.95
C GLY A 432 23.38 -44.04 -20.27
N LYS A 433 22.06 -44.22 -20.44
CA LYS A 433 21.31 -43.67 -21.57
C LYS A 433 21.15 -42.16 -21.37
N PHE A 434 21.45 -41.35 -22.38
CA PHE A 434 21.00 -39.96 -22.41
C PHE A 434 19.47 -39.90 -22.26
N ALA A 435 18.96 -38.84 -21.64
CA ALA A 435 17.53 -38.59 -21.61
C ALA A 435 17.03 -38.51 -23.06
N SER A 436 16.15 -39.43 -23.46
CA SER A 436 15.57 -39.51 -24.82
C SER A 436 14.62 -38.36 -25.16
N LYS A 437 14.57 -37.30 -24.33
CA LYS A 437 13.49 -36.30 -24.31
C LYS A 437 13.98 -34.84 -24.36
N ILE A 438 15.27 -34.56 -24.53
CA ILE A 438 15.73 -33.17 -24.69
C ILE A 438 15.56 -32.78 -26.16
N LEU A 439 14.41 -32.20 -26.50
CA LEU A 439 14.16 -31.60 -27.80
C LEU A 439 14.56 -30.11 -27.74
N VAL A 440 15.70 -29.77 -28.33
CA VAL A 440 16.07 -28.37 -28.59
C VAL A 440 15.49 -28.00 -29.95
N LYS A 441 14.46 -27.16 -29.96
CA LYS A 441 13.84 -26.66 -31.18
C LYS A 441 14.53 -25.40 -31.67
#